data_AF-A0A256YU57-F1
#
_entry.id   AF-A0A256YU57-F1
#
_cell.length_a   1.000
_cell.length_b   1.000
_cell.length_c   1.000
_cell.angle_alpha   90.00
_cell.angle_beta   90.00
_cell.angle_gamma   90.00
#
_symmetry.space_group_name_H-M   'P 1'
#
loop_
_entity.id
_entity.type
_entity.pdbx_description
1 polymer ?
#
loop_
_entity_poly.entity_id
_entity_poly.type
_entity_poly.pdbx_seq_one_letter_code
_entity_poly.pdbx_strand_id
1 'polypeptide(L)' 'MASELQIYLFIFLGALCLLVGTIFAGNVEWVLGTTPISFYSTIVLSLILIFVGGIFWVSAAKYMHN' A
#
# COMPACT_ATOMS: atom_id res chain seq x y z
N MET A 1 -20.75 -13.64 -4.22
CA MET A 1 -20.20 -13.01 -3.01
C MET A 1 -18.73 -13.43 -2.92
N ALA A 2 -17.78 -12.51 -3.13
CA ALA A 2 -16.37 -12.85 -2.97
C ALA A 2 -16.11 -13.22 -1.52
N SER A 3 -15.30 -14.24 -1.26
CA SER A 3 -14.97 -14.62 0.12
C SER A 3 -14.14 -13.51 0.78
N GLU A 4 -14.26 -13.37 2.10
CA GLU A 4 -13.44 -12.47 2.92
C GLU A 4 -11.95 -12.56 2.55
N LEU A 5 -11.48 -13.79 2.38
CA LEU A 5 -10.11 -14.12 1.97
C LEU A 5 -9.75 -13.50 0.60
N GLN A 6 -10.64 -13.58 -0.39
CA GLN A 6 -10.40 -12.98 -1.71
C GLN A 6 -10.22 -11.46 -1.60
N ILE A 7 -11.03 -10.79 -0.78
CA ILE A 7 -10.97 -9.32 -0.63
C ILE A 7 -9.63 -8.91 -0.02
N TYR A 8 -9.19 -9.57 1.06
CA TYR A 8 -7.90 -9.29 1.68
C TYR A 8 -6.72 -9.62 0.76
N LEU A 9 -6.82 -10.69 -0.04
CA LEU A 9 -5.81 -11.03 -1.06
C LEU A 9 -5.70 -9.94 -2.13
N PHE A 10 -6.82 -9.36 -2.58
CA PHE A 10 -6.81 -8.25 -3.53
C PHE A 10 -6.17 -6.99 -2.94
N ILE A 11 -6.46 -6.65 -1.69
CA ILE A 11 -5.81 -5.53 -0.99
C ILE A 11 -4.30 -5.75 -0.90
N PHE A 12 -3.90 -6.97 -0.50
CA PHE A 12 -2.49 -7.33 -0.41
C PHE A 12 -1.78 -7.24 -1.76
N LEU A 13 -2.40 -7.77 -2.82
CA LEU A 13 -1.85 -7.71 -4.17
C LEU A 13 -1.72 -6.27 -4.69
N GLY A 14 -2.71 -5.42 -4.40
CA GLY A 14 -2.67 -3.99 -4.73
C GLY A 14 -1.55 -3.25 -4.01
N ALA A 15 -1.39 -3.49 -2.69
CA ALA A 15 -0.30 -2.91 -1.90
C ALA A 15 1.08 -3.35 -2.40
N LEU A 16 1.23 -4.62 -2.81
CA LEU A 16 2.46 -5.16 -3.37
C LEU A 16 2.77 -4.51 -4.73
N CYS A 17 1.78 -4.34 -5.59
CA CYS A 17 1.94 -3.67 -6.89
C CYS A 17 2.41 -2.21 -6.72
N LEU A 18 1.82 -1.49 -5.77
CA LEU A 18 2.23 -0.12 -5.44
C LEU A 18 3.65 -0.04 -4.90
N LEU A 19 4.06 -0.99 -4.04
CA LEU A 19 5.43 -1.08 -3.55
C LEU A 19 6.44 -1.23 -4.68
N VAL A 20 6.17 -2.15 -5.60
CA VAL A 20 7.02 -2.37 -6.77
C VAL A 20 7.10 -1.09 -7.61
N GLY A 21 5.96 -0.46 -7.91
CA GLY A 21 5.91 0.81 -8.65
C GLY A 21 6.72 1.93 -7.98
N THR A 22 6.63 2.08 -6.66
CA THR A 22 7.39 3.11 -5.92
C THR A 22 8.90 2.88 -5.91
N ILE A 23 9.36 1.61 -5.89
CA ILE A 23 10.80 1.30 -5.98
C ILE A 23 11.34 1.71 -7.35
N PHE A 24 10.61 1.43 -8.43
CA PHE A 24 11.02 1.86 -9.77
C PHE A 24 11.00 3.38 -9.90
N ALA A 25 9.89 4.03 -9.56
CA ALA A 25 9.75 5.48 -9.67
C ALA A 25 10.82 6.23 -8.87
N GLY A 26 11.09 5.79 -7.64
CA GLY A 26 12.05 6.42 -6.76
C GLY A 26 13.53 6.24 -7.16
N ASN A 27 13.86 5.22 -7.95
CA ASN A 27 15.19 5.06 -8.52
C ASN A 27 15.37 5.85 -9.83
N VAL A 28 14.28 6.23 -10.50
CA VAL A 28 14.32 7.00 -11.75
C VAL A 28 14.56 8.49 -11.48
N GLU A 29 13.98 9.05 -10.41
CA GLU A 29 14.16 10.46 -10.05
C GLU A 29 14.66 10.60 -8.60
N TRP A 30 15.98 10.63 -8.44
CA TRP A 30 16.60 10.95 -7.15
C TRP A 30 16.50 12.45 -6.86
N VAL A 31 15.69 12.82 -5.87
CA VAL A 31 15.58 14.21 -5.41
C VAL A 31 16.83 14.57 -4.59
N LEU A 32 17.42 15.75 -4.86
CA LEU A 32 18.57 16.26 -4.11
C LEU A 32 18.28 16.31 -2.60
N GLY A 33 19.21 15.80 -1.79
CA GLY A 33 19.07 15.75 -0.33
C GLY A 33 18.36 14.50 0.19
N THR A 34 17.85 13.63 -0.68
CA THR A 34 17.30 12.33 -0.26
C THR A 34 18.43 11.38 0.11
N THR A 35 18.41 10.86 1.33
CA THR A 35 19.31 9.78 1.76
C THR A 35 18.70 8.41 1.45
N PRO A 36 19.50 7.35 1.28
CA PRO A 36 18.98 6.00 1.10
C PRO A 36 18.04 5.57 2.24
N ILE A 37 18.39 5.97 3.47
CA ILE A 37 17.60 5.67 4.66
C ILE A 37 16.22 6.35 4.61
N SER A 38 16.16 7.65 4.29
CA SER A 38 14.89 8.36 4.16
C SER A 38 14.02 7.81 3.03
N PHE A 39 14.66 7.33 1.94
CA PHE A 39 13.96 6.72 0.82
C PHE A 39 13.29 5.39 1.23
N TYR A 40 14.06 4.43 1.75
CA TYR A 40 13.52 3.12 2.12
C TYR A 40 12.52 3.20 3.29
N SER A 41 12.74 4.06 4.27
CA SER A 41 11.80 4.26 5.38
C SER A 41 10.45 4.80 4.92
N THR A 42 10.45 5.74 3.96
CA THR A 42 9.21 6.30 3.39
C THR A 42 8.43 5.25 2.60
N ILE A 43 9.11 4.38 1.85
CA ILE A 43 8.46 3.27 1.11
C ILE A 43 7.78 2.31 2.10
N VAL A 44 8.48 1.90 3.15
CA VAL A 44 7.93 0.98 4.15
C VAL A 44 6.74 1.60 4.88
N LEU A 45 6.83 2.87 5.29
CA LEU A 45 5.73 3.59 5.92
C LEU A 45 4.52 3.70 4.99
N SER A 46 4.75 4.05 3.73
CA SER A 46 3.69 4.17 2.73
C SER A 46 2.98 2.83 2.50
N LEU A 47 3.71 1.72 2.43
CA LEU A 47 3.13 0.38 2.31
C LEU A 47 2.21 0.07 3.49
N ILE A 48 2.66 0.32 4.72
CA ILE A 48 1.87 0.04 5.93
C ILE A 48 0.59 0.89 5.92
N LEU A 49 0.70 2.18 5.64
CA LEU A 49 -0.44 3.10 5.61
C LEU A 49 -1.47 2.71 4.54
N ILE A 50 -1.02 2.37 3.33
CA ILE A 50 -1.89 1.92 2.24
C ILE A 50 -2.59 0.61 2.61
N PHE A 51 -1.86 -0.35 3.18
CA PHE A 51 -2.43 -1.64 3.56
C PHE A 51 -3.48 -1.51 4.66
N VAL A 52 -3.17 -0.75 5.72
CA VAL A 52 -4.10 -0.45 6.82
C VAL A 52 -5.30 0.35 6.32
N GLY A 53 -5.10 1.35 5.47
CA GLY A 53 -6.18 2.11 4.84
C GLY A 53 -7.11 1.22 4.01
N GLY A 54 -6.57 0.28 3.24
CA GLY A 54 -7.35 -0.69 2.48
C GLY A 54 -8.21 -1.61 3.37
N ILE A 55 -7.66 -2.07 4.49
CA ILE A 55 -8.41 -2.86 5.48
C ILE A 55 -9.56 -2.03 6.05
N PHE A 56 -9.29 -0.81 6.52
CA PHE A 56 -10.33 0.06 7.07
C PHE A 56 -11.42 0.42 6.07
N TRP A 57 -11.06 0.63 4.80
CA TRP A 57 -12.03 0.86 3.72
C TRP A 57 -13.00 -0.31 3.60
N VAL A 58 -12.49 -1.55 3.55
CA VAL A 58 -13.32 -2.75 3.43
C VAL A 58 -14.17 -2.96 4.69
N SER A 59 -13.62 -2.72 5.87
CA SER A 59 -14.38 -2.80 7.12
C SER A 59 -15.52 -1.78 7.16
N ALA A 60 -15.27 -0.53 6.74
CA ALA A 60 -16.30 0.51 6.67
C ALA A 60 -17.39 0.17 5.65
N ALA A 61 -17.00 -0.31 4.47
CA ALA A 61 -17.94 -0.73 3.43
C ALA A 61 -18.86 -1.87 3.90
N LYS A 62 -18.33 -2.82 4.69
CA LYS A 62 -19.14 -3.89 5.30
C LYS A 62 -20.10 -3.37 6.35
N TYR A 63 -19.64 -2.46 7.21
CA TYR A 63 -20.49 -1.88 8.26
C TYR A 63 -21.68 -1.10 7.67
N MET A 64 -21.50 -0.39 6.55
CA MET A 64 -22.60 0.36 5.93
C MET A 64 -23.65 -0.51 5.22
N HIS A 65 -23.29 -1.73 4.86
CA HIS A 65 -24.14 -2.62 4.06
C HIS A 65 -24.90 -3.65 4.89
N ASN A 66 -24.80 -3.54 6.22
CA ASN A 66 -25.35 -4.45 7.23
C ASN A 66 -26.21 -3.69 8.23
#